data_AF-A0A958FK64-F1
#
_entry.id   AF-A0A958FK64-F1
#
_cell.length_a   1.000
_cell.length_b   1.000
_cell.length_c   1.000
_cell.angle_alpha   90.00
_cell.angle_beta   90.00
_cell.angle_gamma   90.00
#
_symmetry.space_group_name_H-M   'P 1'
#
loop_
_entity.id
_entity.type
_entity.pdbx_description
1 polymer ?
#
loop_
_entity_poly.entity_id
_entity_poly.type
_entity_poly.pdbx_seq_one_letter_code
_entity_poly.pdbx_strand_id
1 'polypeptide(L)'
;CDFFINASVYEGFGFTPFEAIQFDCPVFLYRNNTVREIIGNHPYTFPEMQAERWGEAIWKALNNRFVNRISRKDLQSYSWKNTTHATLNLFHKMLTGEETQVVH
;
A
#
# COMPACT_ATOMS: atom_id res chain seq x y z
N CYS A 1 -10.26 -10.06 12.90
CA CYS A 1 -10.60 -9.66 11.53
C CYS A 1 -10.02 -10.72 10.61
N ASP A 2 -10.84 -11.40 9.82
CA ASP A 2 -10.38 -12.45 8.90
C ASP A 2 -9.71 -11.84 7.66
N PHE A 3 -10.24 -10.73 7.16
CA PHE A 3 -9.65 -9.92 6.09
C PHE A 3 -10.32 -8.53 6.03
N PHE A 4 -9.64 -7.57 5.43
CA PHE A 4 -10.13 -6.24 5.12
C PHE A 4 -10.25 -6.05 3.60
N ILE A 5 -11.28 -5.33 3.15
CA ILE A 5 -11.55 -5.10 1.73
C ILE A 5 -11.60 -3.59 1.50
N ASN A 6 -10.75 -3.08 0.62
CA ASN A 6 -10.86 -1.71 0.11
C ASN A 6 -11.14 -1.75 -1.39
N ALA A 7 -12.39 -1.51 -1.75
CA ALA A 7 -12.86 -1.42 -3.13
C ALA A 7 -13.07 0.04 -3.54
N SER A 8 -12.22 0.97 -3.09
CA SER A 8 -12.28 2.37 -3.52
C SER A 8 -11.55 2.55 -4.85
N VAL A 9 -12.27 2.91 -5.92
CA VAL A 9 -11.64 3.29 -7.20
C VAL A 9 -10.82 4.57 -7.03
N TYR A 10 -11.40 5.52 -6.30
CA TYR A 10 -10.79 6.79 -5.95
C TYR A 10 -10.59 6.82 -4.43
N GLU A 11 -9.34 6.70 -4.04
CA GLU A 11 -8.87 6.85 -2.67
C GLU A 11 -7.68 7.82 -2.77
N GLY A 12 -7.47 8.64 -1.74
CA GLY A 12 -6.27 9.47 -1.68
C GLY A 12 -5.03 8.60 -1.49
N PHE A 13 -4.46 8.63 -0.29
CA PHE A 13 -3.30 7.80 0.02
C PHE A 13 -3.67 6.34 0.33
N GLY A 14 -4.83 6.09 0.94
CA GLY A 14 -5.19 4.75 1.39
C GLY A 14 -4.53 4.36 2.71
N PHE A 15 -4.61 5.23 3.72
CA PHE A 15 -4.12 4.91 5.07
C PHE A 15 -4.78 3.65 5.63
N THR A 16 -6.11 3.53 5.53
CA THR A 16 -6.87 2.40 6.07
C THR A 16 -6.38 1.02 5.57
N PRO A 17 -6.22 0.77 4.25
CA PRO A 17 -5.68 -0.51 3.79
C PRO A 17 -4.24 -0.77 4.24
N PHE A 18 -3.40 0.27 4.32
CA PHE A 18 -2.01 0.10 4.78
C PHE A 18 -1.91 -0.14 6.27
N GLU A 19 -2.77 0.46 7.10
CA GLU A 19 -2.89 0.15 8.51
C GLU A 19 -3.30 -1.31 8.71
N ALA A 20 -4.30 -1.81 7.96
CA ALA A 20 -4.67 -3.22 8.00
C ALA A 20 -3.47 -4.14 7.73
N ILE A 21 -2.67 -3.85 6.70
CA ILE A 21 -1.44 -4.60 6.39
C ILE A 21 -0.43 -4.53 7.57
N GLN A 22 -0.24 -3.36 8.19
CA GLN A 22 0.64 -3.17 9.36
C GLN A 22 0.21 -3.97 10.60
N PHE A 23 -1.06 -4.35 10.70
CA PHE A 23 -1.59 -5.24 11.73
C PHE A 23 -1.61 -6.71 11.30
N ASP A 24 -0.88 -7.09 10.24
CA ASP A 24 -0.89 -8.44 9.64
C ASP A 24 -2.29 -8.90 9.19
N CYS A 25 -3.24 -7.97 9.01
CA CYS A 25 -4.58 -8.27 8.50
C CYS A 25 -4.49 -8.54 6.99
N PRO A 26 -5.01 -9.68 6.50
CA PRO A 26 -5.10 -9.93 5.07
C PRO A 26 -5.97 -8.88 4.37
N VAL A 27 -5.58 -8.42 3.19
CA VAL A 27 -6.32 -7.37 2.47
C VAL A 27 -6.60 -7.72 1.00
N PHE A 28 -7.78 -7.32 0.53
CA PHE A 28 -8.13 -7.24 -0.88
C PHE A 28 -8.26 -5.77 -1.27
N LEU A 29 -7.54 -5.34 -2.30
CA LEU A 29 -7.44 -3.92 -2.65
C LEU A 29 -7.83 -3.68 -4.11
N TYR A 30 -8.50 -2.57 -4.36
CA TYR A 30 -8.59 -2.04 -5.71
C TYR A 30 -7.23 -1.47 -6.10
N ARG A 31 -6.76 -1.79 -7.31
CA ARG A 31 -5.43 -1.41 -7.81
C ARG A 31 -5.48 0.00 -8.40
N ASN A 32 -5.73 0.98 -7.55
CA ASN A 32 -5.55 2.40 -7.90
C ASN A 32 -4.06 2.77 -8.02
N ASN A 33 -3.77 4.02 -8.36
CA ASN A 33 -2.40 4.50 -8.56
C ASN A 33 -1.52 4.30 -7.32
N THR A 34 -2.02 4.67 -6.13
CA THR A 34 -1.27 4.57 -4.88
C THR A 34 -0.95 3.13 -4.50
N VAL A 35 -1.93 2.23 -4.62
CA VAL A 35 -1.72 0.79 -4.40
C VAL A 35 -0.72 0.24 -5.40
N ARG A 36 -0.81 0.62 -6.69
CA ARG A 36 0.15 0.18 -7.70
C ARG A 36 1.57 0.67 -7.41
N GLU A 37 1.73 1.90 -6.92
CA GLU A 37 3.04 2.47 -6.60
C GLU A 37 3.68 1.80 -5.38
N ILE A 38 2.89 1.56 -4.33
CA ILE A 38 3.40 1.07 -3.04
C ILE A 38 3.49 -0.46 -3.00
N ILE A 39 2.45 -1.15 -3.47
CA ILE A 39 2.32 -2.62 -3.39
C ILE A 39 2.76 -3.29 -4.69
N GLY A 40 2.71 -2.59 -5.82
CA GLY A 40 3.02 -3.18 -7.13
C GLY A 40 1.96 -4.18 -7.59
N ASN A 41 2.42 -5.28 -8.19
CA ASN A 41 1.54 -6.34 -8.68
C ASN A 41 1.41 -7.44 -7.63
N HIS A 42 0.20 -7.63 -7.11
CA HIS A 42 -0.07 -8.60 -6.06
C HIS A 42 -1.35 -9.40 -6.38
N PRO A 43 -1.45 -10.71 -6.05
CA PRO A 43 -2.63 -11.52 -6.37
C PRO A 43 -3.97 -11.01 -5.80
N TYR A 44 -3.90 -10.16 -4.78
CA TYR A 44 -5.06 -9.58 -4.09
C TYR A 44 -5.26 -8.09 -4.39
N THR A 45 -4.63 -7.57 -5.46
CA THR A 45 -4.89 -6.23 -5.98
C THR A 45 -5.60 -6.34 -7.33
N PHE A 46 -6.80 -5.76 -7.45
CA PHE A 46 -7.67 -5.93 -8.61
C PHE A 46 -7.82 -4.63 -9.40
N PRO A 47 -7.56 -4.63 -10.72
CA PRO A 47 -7.68 -3.42 -11.55
C PRO A 47 -9.14 -3.06 -11.89
N GLU A 48 -10.08 -3.98 -11.72
CA GLU A 48 -11.45 -3.84 -12.21
C GLU A 48 -12.47 -4.20 -11.12
N MET A 49 -13.62 -3.52 -11.14
CA MET A 49 -14.74 -3.75 -10.22
C MET A 49 -15.70 -4.81 -10.74
N GLN A 50 -15.18 -6.02 -10.94
CA GLN A 50 -15.99 -7.18 -11.34
C GLN A 50 -16.34 -8.00 -10.09
N ALA A 51 -17.59 -7.90 -9.63
CA ALA A 51 -18.05 -8.51 -8.39
C ALA A 51 -17.75 -10.02 -8.33
N GLU A 52 -17.87 -10.73 -9.45
CA GLU A 52 -17.61 -12.15 -9.58
C GLU A 52 -16.14 -12.49 -9.30
N ARG A 53 -15.20 -11.71 -9.84
CA ARG A 53 -13.76 -11.91 -9.63
C ARG A 53 -13.36 -11.68 -8.17
N TRP A 54 -13.90 -10.61 -7.58
CA TRP A 54 -13.66 -10.31 -6.16
C TRP A 54 -14.24 -11.41 -5.28
N GLY A 55 -15.49 -11.81 -5.55
CA GLY A 55 -16.18 -12.88 -4.83
C GLY A 55 -15.43 -14.21 -4.90
N GLU A 56 -14.94 -14.60 -6.08
CA GLU A 56 -14.14 -15.81 -6.26
C GLU A 56 -12.84 -15.76 -5.45
N ALA A 57 -12.14 -14.62 -5.45
CA ALA A 57 -10.90 -14.45 -4.69
C ALA A 57 -11.13 -14.53 -3.17
N ILE A 58 -12.19 -13.88 -2.68
CA ILE A 58 -12.61 -13.90 -1.27
C ILE A 58 -13.01 -15.32 -0.86
N TRP A 59 -13.82 -15.99 -1.68
CA TRP A 59 -14.24 -17.37 -1.45
C TRP A 59 -13.05 -18.33 -1.39
N LYS A 60 -12.10 -18.21 -2.31
CA LYS A 60 -10.87 -19.01 -2.28
C LYS A 60 -10.07 -18.77 -1.02
N ALA A 61 -9.91 -17.52 -0.60
CA ALA A 61 -9.17 -17.19 0.62
C ALA A 61 -9.82 -17.75 1.89
N LEU A 62 -11.15 -17.72 1.96
CA LEU A 62 -11.92 -18.32 3.06
C LEU A 62 -11.71 -19.84 3.18
N ASN A 63 -11.54 -20.54 2.05
CA ASN A 63 -11.46 -22.01 2.02
C ASN A 63 -10.02 -22.56 2.03
N ASN A 64 -9.06 -21.86 1.42
CA ASN A 64 -7.71 -22.41 1.14
C ASN A 64 -6.57 -21.71 1.90
N ARG A 65 -6.89 -20.91 2.92
CA ARG A 65 -5.97 -20.02 3.64
C ARG A 65 -5.46 -18.88 2.75
N PHE A 66 -5.24 -17.72 3.36
CA PHE A 66 -4.75 -16.51 2.67
C PHE A 66 -3.23 -16.62 2.46
N VAL A 67 -2.81 -17.31 1.40
CA VAL A 67 -1.40 -17.52 1.03
C VAL A 67 -0.84 -16.31 0.27
N ASN A 68 0.48 -16.06 0.34
CA ASN A 68 1.12 -14.93 -0.34
C ASN A 68 0.44 -13.59 0.00
N ARG A 69 0.22 -13.32 1.29
CA ARG A 69 -0.37 -12.05 1.73
C ARG A 69 0.60 -10.89 1.52
N ILE A 70 0.05 -9.70 1.29
CA ILE A 70 0.80 -8.45 1.42
C ILE A 70 1.31 -8.39 2.86
N SER A 71 2.59 -8.16 3.03
CA SER A 71 3.26 -8.16 4.32
C SER A 71 3.72 -6.76 4.71
N ARG A 72 3.96 -6.57 6.00
CA ARG A 72 4.53 -5.32 6.54
C ARG A 72 5.87 -4.95 5.92
N LYS A 73 6.62 -5.94 5.43
CA LYS A 73 7.90 -5.71 4.74
C LYS A 73 7.70 -4.94 3.43
N ASP A 74 6.57 -5.12 2.76
CA ASP A 74 6.23 -4.41 1.53
C ASP A 74 6.00 -2.91 1.80
N LEU A 75 5.68 -2.56 3.05
CA LEU A 75 5.46 -1.19 3.50
C LEU A 75 6.64 -0.60 4.29
N GLN A 76 7.73 -1.34 4.48
CA GLN A 76 8.79 -0.96 5.43
C GLN A 76 9.51 0.34 5.04
N SER A 77 9.63 0.62 3.76
CA SER A 77 10.20 1.88 3.25
C SER A 77 9.29 3.09 3.51
N TYR A 78 7.98 2.87 3.68
CA TYR A 78 6.97 3.89 3.91
C TYR A 78 6.71 4.06 5.40
N SER A 79 7.55 4.86 6.05
CA SER A 79 7.41 5.18 7.48
C SER A 79 7.33 6.69 7.70
N TRP A 80 6.62 7.09 8.76
CA TRP A 80 6.58 8.49 9.19
C TRP A 80 7.98 9.05 9.47
N LYS A 81 8.90 8.23 10.00
CA LYS A 81 10.30 8.65 10.21
C LYS A 81 10.98 9.03 8.89
N ASN A 82 10.79 8.23 7.84
CA ASN A 82 11.35 8.53 6.52
C ASN A 82 10.69 9.77 5.92
N THR A 83 9.37 9.90 6.02
CA THR A 83 8.62 11.09 5.58
C THR A 83 9.11 12.34 6.30
N THR A 84 9.25 12.30 7.63
CA THR A 84 9.76 13.44 8.42
C THR A 84 11.17 13.83 7.98
N HIS A 85 12.09 12.88 7.86
CA HIS A 85 13.45 13.20 7.40
C HIS A 85 13.47 13.78 5.98
N ALA A 86 12.75 13.18 5.04
CA ALA A 86 12.69 13.66 3.66
C ALA A 86 12.10 15.07 3.58
N THR A 87 11.01 15.34 4.31
CA THR A 87 10.34 16.64 4.34
C THR A 87 11.22 17.71 5.01
N LEU A 88 11.84 17.41 6.15
CA LEU A 88 12.75 18.35 6.82
C LEU A 88 13.97 18.68 5.96
N ASN A 89 14.56 17.67 5.31
CA ASN A 89 15.67 17.88 4.39
C ASN A 89 15.25 18.77 3.21
N LEU A 90 14.04 18.58 2.67
CA LEU A 90 13.51 19.45 1.62
C LEU A 90 13.35 20.90 2.09
N PHE A 91 12.77 21.11 3.28
CA PHE A 91 12.63 22.46 3.84
C PHE A 91 13.97 23.13 4.12
N HIS A 92 14.95 22.39 4.65
CA HIS A 92 16.30 22.91 4.84
C HIS A 92 16.90 23.39 3.50
N LYS A 93 16.83 22.56 2.46
CA LYS A 93 17.33 22.92 1.11
C LYS A 93 16.66 24.20 0.57
N MET A 94 15.34 24.30 0.71
CA MET A 94 14.59 25.47 0.24
C MET A 94 14.95 26.75 0.99
N LEU A 95 15.31 26.66 2.28
CA LEU A 95 15.62 27.81 3.12
C LEU A 95 17.10 28.22 3.08
N THR A 96 18.03 27.29 2.86
CA THR A 96 19.47 27.58 2.83
C THR A 96 20.04 27.73 1.43
N GLY A 97 19.36 27.23 0.40
CA GLY A 97 19.83 27.26 -0.99
C GLY A 97 20.95 26.26 -1.30
N GLU A 98 21.25 25.31 -0.40
CA GLU A 98 22.27 24.28 -0.64
C GLU A 98 21.77 23.20 -1.61
N GLU A 99 22.42 23.07 -2.77
CA GLU A 99 22.25 21.93 -3.67
C GLU A 99 22.93 20.69 -3.08
N THR A 100 22.24 19.55 -3.08
CA THR A 100 22.84 18.29 -2.65
C THR A 100 23.70 17.74 -3.78
N GLN A 101 24.98 17.44 -3.52
CA GLN A 101 25.74 16.59 -4.42
C GLN A 101 25.01 15.26 -4.57
N VAL A 102 24.49 15.00 -5.77
CA VAL A 102 23.90 13.71 -6.13
C VAL A 102 25.03 12.69 -6.10
N VAL A 103 25.07 11.87 -5.05
CA VAL A 103 25.93 10.69 -5.03
C VAL A 103 25.28 9.68 -5.95
N HIS A 104 25.89 9.47 -7.12
CA HIS A 104 25.55 8.44 -8.09
C HIS A 104 25.80 7.03 -7.54
#